data_AF-A0A7E4V8R0-F1
#
_entry.id   AF-A0A7E4V8R0-F1
#
_cell.length_a   1.000
_cell.length_b   1.000
_cell.length_c   1.000
_cell.angle_alpha   90.00
_cell.angle_beta   90.00
_cell.angle_gamma   90.00
#
_symmetry.space_group_name_H-M   'P 1'
#
loop_
_entity.id
_entity.type
_entity.pdbx_description
1 polymer ?
#
loop_
_entity_poly.entity_id
_entity_poly.type
_entity_poly.pdbx_seq_one_letter_code
_entity_poly.pdbx_strand_id
1 'polypeptide(L)'
;MWTILGGVLVIFAQIVIAEENDRCMEKMDPGPCQYYQVKWFWDPKYERCNEFHYGGCLGTRNRFNTKQECVKQCIFKEHNPASIPDLCLLDPDPGHCGDERHGQWWYFFNAVSGVCEQFFFYGCGGNHNKFYSLYQCRKVCGERLSPQIACDRCDVRTSTCQQNSKYNYTCECRDGFQKNEHNECVDIDECRQGKSECAQNAWCENTVGGHKCTCMAGYVGDGNTCTYVGVGKSVDDCTLCSSDATCSNGVCQCKVGFMGDGYNCSDTDECKRTPNPCDPMATCKNNEGSFTCTCPVGYAGNGYNCTKITKSCLDKFDRDYQESCGLENWREHYYLDHTSKRCSLFWYDGCPGKSYNIFSDLQTCENMCERTHVLTRAVALPVVLP
;
A
#
# COMPACT_ATOMS: atom_id res chain seq x y z
N MET A 1 -7.15 42.05 41.13
CA MET A 1 -7.13 41.54 42.52
C MET A 1 -7.05 40.01 42.42
N TRP A 2 -5.86 39.45 42.69
CA TRP A 2 -5.45 38.02 42.81
C TRP A 2 -5.52 37.13 41.55
N THR A 3 -4.71 36.08 41.35
CA THR A 3 -3.23 35.89 41.33
C THR A 3 -2.97 34.60 40.54
N ILE A 4 -1.84 34.60 39.84
CA ILE A 4 -1.07 33.62 39.03
C ILE A 4 -1.17 32.12 39.42
N LEU A 5 -1.27 31.20 38.44
CA LEU A 5 -0.23 30.19 38.06
C LEU A 5 -0.73 29.01 37.19
N GLY A 6 -0.12 28.88 36.00
CA GLY A 6 0.37 27.60 35.45
C GLY A 6 -0.40 26.92 34.31
N GLY A 7 0.24 26.74 33.14
CA GLY A 7 0.04 25.54 32.29
C GLY A 7 -0.23 25.74 30.80
N VAL A 8 0.84 25.71 29.99
CA VAL A 8 1.03 25.84 28.52
C VAL A 8 0.30 24.80 27.62
N LEU A 9 -0.22 25.21 26.44
CA LEU A 9 0.19 24.77 25.07
C LEU A 9 -0.62 25.47 23.94
N VAL A 10 -0.05 26.47 23.24
CA VAL A 10 0.60 26.46 21.90
C VAL A 10 -0.37 26.43 20.70
N ILE A 11 -0.45 27.58 20.00
CA ILE A 11 -0.94 27.72 18.62
C ILE A 11 0.25 28.18 17.75
N PHE A 12 0.37 27.54 16.58
CA PHE A 12 1.38 27.79 15.54
C PHE A 12 1.35 29.24 15.00
N ALA A 13 2.53 29.87 14.92
CA ALA A 13 2.87 30.84 13.88
C ALA A 13 4.41 30.93 13.76
N GLN A 14 4.92 30.80 12.54
CA GLN A 14 6.34 30.91 12.20
C GLN A 14 6.91 32.27 12.64
N ILE A 15 7.98 32.25 13.45
CA ILE A 15 8.88 33.39 13.60
C ILE A 15 10.31 32.83 13.53
N VAL A 16 11.00 33.21 12.46
CA VAL A 16 12.45 33.13 12.31
C VAL A 16 13.07 33.92 13.45
N ILE A 17 13.67 33.23 14.43
CA ILE A 17 14.50 33.88 15.45
C ILE A 17 15.93 33.87 14.91
N ALA A 18 16.41 35.08 14.59
CA ALA A 18 17.81 35.38 14.35
C ALA A 18 18.65 34.97 15.56
N GLU A 19 19.73 34.21 15.34
CA GLU A 19 20.73 34.00 16.37
C GLU A 19 21.57 35.28 16.54
N GLU A 20 21.41 35.92 17.69
CA GLU A 20 22.29 36.98 18.15
C GLU A 20 23.71 36.43 18.43
N ASN A 21 24.69 37.19 17.92
CA ASN A 21 26.05 37.34 18.45
C ASN A 21 27.14 36.35 17.96
N ASP A 22 27.32 36.30 16.64
CA ASP A 22 28.45 35.60 16.01
C ASP A 22 29.80 36.30 16.31
N ARG A 23 30.66 35.56 17.02
CA ARG A 23 32.03 35.93 17.42
C ARG A 23 32.88 36.45 16.26
N CYS A 24 32.66 35.95 15.05
CA CYS A 24 33.43 36.30 13.85
C CYS A 24 33.04 37.67 13.27
N MET A 25 31.83 38.17 13.57
CA MET A 25 31.33 39.47 13.08
C MET A 25 31.71 40.64 14.00
N GLU A 26 32.30 40.37 15.17
CA GLU A 26 32.81 41.41 16.05
C GLU A 26 34.07 42.08 15.45
N LYS A 27 34.25 43.38 15.71
CA LYS A 27 35.45 44.10 15.24
C LYS A 27 36.71 43.62 15.98
N MET A 28 37.88 43.73 15.35
CA MET A 28 39.14 43.51 16.08
C MET A 28 39.32 44.58 17.17
N ASP A 29 39.72 44.17 18.37
CA ASP A 29 40.02 45.07 19.48
C ASP A 29 41.29 44.60 20.23
N PRO A 30 42.40 45.37 20.13
CA PRO A 30 43.64 45.13 20.88
C PRO A 30 43.49 45.20 22.40
N GLY A 31 42.48 45.90 22.92
CA GLY A 31 42.33 46.20 24.34
C GLY A 31 43.32 47.26 24.85
N PRO A 32 43.13 47.76 26.09
CA PRO A 32 43.90 48.90 26.62
C PRO A 32 45.23 48.51 27.31
N CYS A 33 45.49 47.23 27.56
CA CYS A 33 46.72 46.79 28.23
C CYS A 33 47.93 46.81 27.29
N GLN A 34 49.14 46.88 27.87
CA GLN A 34 50.41 46.96 27.14
C GLN A 34 51.24 45.67 27.27
N TYR A 35 50.65 44.55 26.90
CA TYR A 35 51.33 43.26 26.80
C TYR A 35 51.28 42.76 25.36
N TYR A 36 52.40 42.29 24.82
CA TYR A 36 52.54 42.02 23.39
C TYR A 36 52.28 40.54 23.08
N GLN A 37 51.11 40.22 22.51
CA GLN A 37 50.83 38.91 21.95
C GLN A 37 50.30 39.00 20.52
N VAL A 38 50.87 38.20 19.62
CA VAL A 38 50.31 38.02 18.27
C VAL A 38 49.10 37.09 18.37
N LYS A 39 47.94 37.57 17.90
CA LYS A 39 46.68 36.81 17.81
C LYS A 39 46.11 36.94 16.40
N TRP A 40 45.08 36.16 16.10
CA TRP A 40 44.41 36.15 14.80
C TRP A 40 42.98 36.66 14.93
N PHE A 41 42.44 37.34 13.92
CA PHE A 41 41.04 37.75 13.86
C PHE A 41 40.47 37.50 12.46
N TRP A 42 39.16 37.31 12.37
CA TRP A 42 38.43 37.21 11.10
C TRP A 42 38.13 38.60 10.56
N ASP A 43 38.61 38.89 9.35
CA ASP A 43 38.30 40.11 8.64
C ASP A 43 37.19 39.85 7.61
N PRO A 44 35.94 40.28 7.86
CA PRO A 44 34.84 40.05 6.93
C PRO A 44 34.98 40.86 5.63
N LYS A 45 35.81 41.91 5.59
CA LYS A 45 36.02 42.71 4.37
C LYS A 45 36.89 41.98 3.35
N TYR A 46 37.82 41.16 3.83
CA TYR A 46 38.78 40.42 2.99
C TYR A 46 38.60 38.91 3.08
N GLU A 47 37.57 38.45 3.80
CA GLU A 47 37.22 37.03 4.04
C GLU A 47 38.43 36.18 4.44
N ARG A 48 39.27 36.71 5.33
CA ARG A 48 40.52 36.04 5.74
C ARG A 48 40.87 36.29 7.20
N CYS A 49 41.59 35.32 7.76
CA CYS A 49 42.19 35.46 9.07
C CYS A 49 43.50 36.25 8.98
N ASN A 50 43.54 37.41 9.62
CA ASN A 50 44.71 38.28 9.71
C ASN A 50 45.28 38.27 11.14
N GLU A 51 46.57 38.56 11.28
CA GLU A 51 47.20 38.68 12.59
C GLU A 51 47.09 40.10 13.13
N PHE A 52 46.99 40.24 14.46
CA PHE A 52 46.97 41.53 15.15
C PHE A 52 47.66 41.44 16.51
N HIS A 53 48.10 42.60 17.01
CA HIS A 53 48.69 42.72 18.34
C HIS A 53 47.59 42.86 19.38
N TYR A 54 47.53 41.92 20.32
CA TYR A 54 46.60 41.94 21.45
C TYR A 54 47.35 42.35 22.72
N GLY A 55 46.84 43.40 23.37
CA GLY A 55 47.41 44.08 24.53
C GLY A 55 47.37 43.30 25.85
N GLY A 56 46.76 42.11 25.88
CA GLY A 56 46.76 41.22 27.04
C GLY A 56 45.56 41.32 27.99
N CYS A 57 44.66 42.30 27.83
CA CYS A 57 43.40 42.37 28.58
C CYS A 57 42.25 42.96 27.75
N LEU A 58 41.01 42.66 28.16
CA LEU A 58 39.77 43.07 27.49
C LEU A 58 39.73 42.67 26.00
N GLY A 59 39.05 43.44 25.15
CA GLY A 59 38.89 43.15 23.72
C GLY A 59 37.65 42.33 23.38
N THR A 60 37.48 42.09 22.08
CA THR A 60 36.36 41.37 21.49
C THR A 60 36.60 39.86 21.44
N ARG A 61 35.55 39.11 21.15
CA ARG A 61 35.63 37.67 20.97
C ARG A 61 36.28 37.33 19.62
N ASN A 62 36.31 38.19 18.62
CA ASN A 62 37.00 37.95 17.34
C ASN A 62 38.54 37.92 17.48
N ARG A 63 39.05 36.91 18.19
CA ARG A 63 40.44 36.72 18.61
C ARG A 63 40.76 35.25 18.79
N PHE A 64 41.71 34.74 18.02
CA PHE A 64 42.10 33.32 17.99
C PHE A 64 43.60 33.18 18.25
N ASN A 65 44.00 32.03 18.80
CA ASN A 65 45.41 31.80 19.14
C ASN A 65 46.23 31.38 17.93
N THR A 66 45.59 30.78 16.93
CA THR A 66 46.23 30.33 15.70
C THR A 66 45.39 30.68 14.48
N LYS A 67 46.05 30.83 13.33
CA LYS A 67 45.38 31.00 12.03
C LYS A 67 44.40 29.84 11.78
N GLN A 68 44.79 28.60 12.09
CA GLN A 68 43.97 27.41 11.88
C GLN A 68 42.68 27.44 12.70
N GLU A 69 42.74 27.90 13.96
CA GLU A 69 41.57 28.04 14.82
C GLU A 69 40.59 29.09 14.28
N CYS A 70 41.11 30.24 13.82
CA CYS A 70 40.33 31.30 13.19
C CYS A 70 39.63 30.79 11.91
N VAL A 71 40.37 30.12 11.03
CA VAL A 71 39.83 29.53 9.80
C VAL A 71 38.74 28.52 10.14
N LYS A 72 38.97 27.68 11.15
CA LYS A 72 37.99 26.66 11.55
C LYS A 72 36.69 27.22 12.12
N GLN A 73 36.77 28.30 12.89
CA GLN A 73 35.60 28.86 13.56
C GLN A 73 34.86 29.91 12.72
N CYS A 74 35.52 30.56 11.76
CA CYS A 74 34.91 31.64 10.97
C CYS A 74 34.76 31.34 9.48
N ILE A 75 35.62 30.52 8.87
CA ILE A 75 35.44 30.08 7.47
C ILE A 75 34.56 28.83 7.40
N PHE A 76 34.81 27.84 8.27
CA PHE A 76 34.09 26.56 8.24
C PHE A 76 32.79 26.54 9.08
N LYS A 77 32.34 27.69 9.60
CA LYS A 77 31.07 27.82 10.34
C LYS A 77 29.89 28.21 9.43
N GLU A 78 30.14 28.90 8.31
CA GLU A 78 29.10 29.16 7.29
C GLU A 78 28.85 27.97 6.36
N HIS A 79 29.75 26.99 6.32
CA HIS A 79 29.48 25.71 5.65
C HIS A 79 28.82 24.73 6.60
N ASN A 80 27.49 24.83 6.63
CA ASN A 80 26.58 23.77 7.03
C ASN A 80 27.15 22.40 6.61
N PRO A 81 27.15 21.35 7.46
CA PRO A 81 27.52 19.99 7.04
C PRO A 81 26.72 19.44 5.84
N ALA A 82 25.73 20.17 5.34
CA ALA A 82 24.98 19.92 4.11
C ALA A 82 25.48 20.64 2.84
N SER A 83 26.43 21.59 2.86
CA SER A 83 26.81 22.41 1.68
C SER A 83 28.25 22.19 1.17
N ILE A 84 28.88 21.07 1.50
CA ILE A 84 30.22 20.70 1.02
C ILE A 84 30.30 20.14 -0.44
N PRO A 85 29.23 20.14 -1.29
CA PRO A 85 29.37 19.90 -2.73
C PRO A 85 30.04 21.04 -3.51
N ASP A 86 29.63 22.30 -3.32
CA ASP A 86 29.96 23.39 -4.27
C ASP A 86 31.45 23.70 -4.37
N LEU A 87 32.17 23.55 -3.25
CA LEU A 87 33.62 23.66 -3.16
C LEU A 87 34.34 22.68 -4.10
N CYS A 88 33.93 21.41 -4.04
CA CYS A 88 34.59 20.31 -4.74
C CYS A 88 34.19 20.27 -6.23
N LEU A 89 33.19 21.07 -6.64
CA LEU A 89 32.72 21.17 -8.03
C LEU A 89 33.41 22.28 -8.83
N LEU A 90 34.22 23.13 -8.19
CA LEU A 90 34.94 24.20 -8.90
C LEU A 90 36.10 23.62 -9.72
N ASP A 91 36.30 24.09 -10.94
CA ASP A 91 37.48 23.72 -11.75
C ASP A 91 38.78 24.17 -11.09
N PRO A 92 39.93 23.51 -11.30
CA PRO A 92 41.19 23.98 -10.74
C PRO A 92 41.56 25.36 -11.30
N ASP A 93 41.76 26.34 -10.42
CA ASP A 93 42.23 27.67 -10.80
C ASP A 93 43.72 27.85 -10.40
N PRO A 94 44.65 27.83 -11.38
CA PRO A 94 46.08 28.03 -11.14
C PRO A 94 46.43 29.41 -10.55
N GLY A 95 45.51 30.37 -10.62
CA GLY A 95 45.76 31.76 -10.28
C GLY A 95 46.41 32.54 -11.41
N HIS A 96 46.47 33.87 -11.25
CA HIS A 96 46.90 34.80 -12.32
C HIS A 96 48.24 35.51 -12.04
N CYS A 97 48.94 35.17 -10.96
CA CYS A 97 50.28 35.73 -10.72
C CYS A 97 51.31 34.99 -11.55
N GLY A 98 51.72 35.54 -12.69
CA GLY A 98 52.70 34.90 -13.59
C GLY A 98 54.15 34.82 -13.09
N ASP A 99 54.41 34.73 -11.78
CA ASP A 99 55.76 34.61 -11.21
C ASP A 99 56.01 33.17 -10.75
N GLU A 100 56.64 32.38 -11.61
CA GLU A 100 56.93 30.95 -11.39
C GLU A 100 57.76 30.67 -10.13
N ARG A 101 58.47 31.68 -9.61
CA ARG A 101 59.34 31.54 -8.43
C ARG A 101 58.58 31.36 -7.12
N HIS A 102 57.29 31.67 -7.09
CA HIS A 102 56.44 31.57 -5.89
C HIS A 102 55.40 30.46 -5.98
N GLY A 103 55.37 29.71 -7.09
CA GLY A 103 54.40 28.64 -7.31
C GLY A 103 54.70 27.37 -6.52
N GLN A 104 53.64 26.64 -6.14
CA GLN A 104 53.74 25.37 -5.41
C GLN A 104 52.76 24.33 -6.00
N TRP A 105 53.05 23.06 -5.77
CA TRP A 105 52.14 21.97 -6.08
C TRP A 105 51.03 21.87 -5.02
N TRP A 106 49.79 21.91 -5.49
CA TRP A 106 48.59 21.76 -4.68
C TRP A 106 47.74 20.62 -5.23
N TYR A 107 46.75 20.18 -4.46
CA TYR A 107 45.78 19.17 -4.87
C TYR A 107 44.41 19.81 -5.09
N PHE A 108 43.67 19.35 -6.07
CA PHE A 108 42.26 19.70 -6.28
C PHE A 108 41.44 18.42 -6.43
N PHE A 109 40.14 18.49 -6.15
CA PHE A 109 39.22 17.39 -6.43
C PHE A 109 38.70 17.53 -7.85
N ASN A 110 38.98 16.56 -8.71
CA ASN A 110 38.44 16.55 -10.06
C ASN A 110 37.04 15.90 -10.00
N ALA A 111 36.00 16.70 -10.22
CA ALA A 111 34.61 16.22 -10.19
C ALA A 111 34.28 15.24 -11.33
N VAL A 112 35.01 15.31 -12.45
CA VAL A 112 34.82 14.42 -13.61
C VAL A 112 35.43 13.04 -13.35
N SER A 113 36.64 12.99 -12.80
CA SER A 113 37.35 11.74 -12.50
C SER A 113 37.05 11.19 -11.10
N GLY A 114 36.48 11.99 -10.21
CA GLY A 114 36.16 11.64 -8.82
C GLY A 114 37.38 11.44 -7.93
N VAL A 115 38.57 11.87 -8.37
CA VAL A 115 39.83 11.70 -7.65
C VAL A 115 40.53 13.04 -7.38
N CYS A 116 41.35 13.06 -6.33
CA CYS A 116 42.19 14.20 -6.01
C CYS A 116 43.45 14.18 -6.88
N GLU A 117 43.58 15.17 -7.75
CA GLU A 117 44.68 15.35 -8.70
C GLU A 117 45.57 16.52 -8.27
N GLN A 118 46.80 16.59 -8.78
CA GLN A 118 47.75 17.66 -8.47
C GLN A 118 47.73 18.73 -9.56
N PHE A 119 47.84 20.00 -9.17
CA PHE A 119 47.99 21.14 -10.07
C PHE A 119 49.01 22.14 -9.53
N PHE A 120 49.58 22.95 -10.43
CA PHE A 120 50.54 23.98 -10.06
C PHE A 120 49.81 25.31 -9.80
N PHE A 121 49.93 25.84 -8.58
CA PHE A 121 49.31 27.10 -8.19
C PHE A 121 50.38 28.19 -8.10
N TYR A 122 50.19 29.30 -8.82
CA TYR A 122 51.20 30.35 -8.98
C TYR A 122 51.25 31.38 -7.83
N GLY A 123 50.52 31.14 -6.73
CA GLY A 123 50.72 31.87 -5.47
C GLY A 123 49.73 33.01 -5.18
N CYS A 124 48.86 33.39 -6.13
CA CYS A 124 47.78 34.35 -5.87
C CYS A 124 46.49 34.01 -6.63
N GLY A 125 45.34 34.43 -6.08
CA GLY A 125 44.03 34.06 -6.61
C GLY A 125 43.70 32.59 -6.34
N GLY A 126 43.08 31.95 -7.32
CA GLY A 126 42.55 30.61 -7.18
C GLY A 126 41.14 30.61 -6.59
N ASN A 127 40.52 29.44 -6.62
CA ASN A 127 39.28 29.18 -5.91
C ASN A 127 39.52 28.24 -4.72
N HIS A 128 38.43 27.83 -4.10
CA HIS A 128 38.48 27.03 -2.88
C HIS A 128 38.76 25.53 -3.13
N ASN A 129 38.66 25.01 -4.37
CA ASN A 129 39.03 23.63 -4.71
C ASN A 129 40.55 23.44 -4.78
N LYS A 130 41.22 23.72 -3.66
CA LYS A 130 42.66 23.82 -3.54
C LYS A 130 43.10 23.37 -2.15
N PHE A 131 43.82 22.26 -2.09
CA PHE A 131 44.22 21.55 -0.88
C PHE A 131 45.73 21.39 -0.82
N TYR A 132 46.33 21.59 0.36
CA TYR A 132 47.79 21.54 0.50
C TYR A 132 48.33 20.10 0.58
N SER A 133 47.46 19.10 0.74
CA SER A 133 47.85 17.69 0.78
C SER A 133 46.78 16.78 0.20
N LEU A 134 47.23 15.65 -0.37
CA LEU A 134 46.35 14.59 -0.84
C LEU A 134 45.42 14.07 0.26
N TYR A 135 45.92 13.96 1.50
CA TYR A 135 45.11 13.55 2.65
C TYR A 135 43.98 14.54 2.94
N GLN A 136 44.27 15.85 2.90
CA GLN A 136 43.25 16.88 3.11
C GLN A 136 42.21 16.87 1.99
N CYS A 137 42.62 16.79 0.73
CA CYS A 137 41.69 16.68 -0.40
C CYS A 137 40.78 15.45 -0.28
N ARG A 138 41.36 14.30 0.07
CA ARG A 138 40.59 13.06 0.27
C ARG A 138 39.64 13.15 1.46
N LYS A 139 40.06 13.76 2.56
CA LYS A 139 39.20 13.89 3.75
C LYS A 139 38.03 14.87 3.51
N VAL A 140 38.27 15.95 2.76
CA VAL A 140 37.28 17.00 2.52
C VAL A 140 36.32 16.61 1.39
N CYS A 141 36.83 16.16 0.24
CA CYS A 141 36.02 15.78 -0.92
C CYS A 141 35.91 14.24 -1.06
N GLY A 142 37.01 13.50 -0.95
CA GLY A 142 37.04 12.05 -1.25
C GLY A 142 36.26 11.12 -0.30
N GLU A 143 36.19 11.40 1.01
CA GLU A 143 35.50 10.57 2.01
C GLU A 143 33.99 10.84 2.04
N ARG A 144 33.55 12.04 1.62
CA ARG A 144 32.13 12.40 1.53
C ARG A 144 31.50 12.04 0.18
N LEU A 145 32.28 12.04 -0.91
CA LEU A 145 31.77 11.82 -2.26
C LEU A 145 32.06 10.42 -2.85
N SER A 146 32.85 9.54 -2.20
CA SER A 146 33.09 8.18 -2.74
C SER A 146 31.91 7.20 -2.62
N PRO A 147 31.04 7.26 -1.59
CA PRO A 147 29.80 6.48 -1.57
C PRO A 147 28.64 7.17 -2.32
N GLN A 148 28.66 8.51 -2.43
CA GLN A 148 27.59 9.29 -3.06
C GLN A 148 27.74 9.32 -4.59
N ILE A 149 28.91 9.68 -5.16
CA ILE A 149 29.09 9.76 -6.63
C ILE A 149 28.93 8.40 -7.34
N ALA A 150 29.28 7.29 -6.68
CA ALA A 150 29.13 5.94 -7.22
C ALA A 150 27.65 5.53 -7.35
N CYS A 151 26.84 5.83 -6.33
CA CYS A 151 25.41 5.50 -6.33
C CYS A 151 24.54 6.58 -6.99
N ASP A 152 25.04 7.80 -7.17
CA ASP A 152 24.36 8.89 -7.90
C ASP A 152 24.17 8.55 -9.40
N ARG A 153 24.96 7.61 -9.95
CA ARG A 153 24.78 7.08 -11.31
C ARG A 153 23.73 5.98 -11.40
N CYS A 154 23.28 5.42 -10.28
CA CYS A 154 22.15 4.51 -10.26
C CYS A 154 20.87 5.36 -10.18
N ASP A 155 19.90 5.10 -11.06
CA ASP A 155 18.57 5.69 -10.89
C ASP A 155 17.94 5.10 -9.63
N VAL A 156 17.91 5.90 -8.56
CA VAL A 156 17.41 5.50 -7.25
C VAL A 156 15.92 5.12 -7.26
N ARG A 157 15.16 5.49 -8.30
CA ARG A 157 13.74 5.09 -8.42
C ARG A 157 13.58 3.66 -8.93
N THR A 158 14.47 3.22 -9.80
CA THR A 158 14.37 1.94 -10.53
C THR A 158 15.42 0.92 -10.08
N SER A 159 16.45 1.35 -9.34
CA SER A 159 17.58 0.52 -8.94
C SER A 159 18.03 0.78 -7.50
N THR A 160 18.79 -0.17 -6.96
CA THR A 160 19.48 -0.12 -5.68
C THR A 160 20.97 -0.28 -5.92
N CYS A 161 21.76 0.58 -5.30
CA CYS A 161 23.22 0.54 -5.39
C CYS A 161 23.77 -0.49 -4.39
N GLN A 162 24.42 -1.54 -4.88
CA GLN A 162 25.16 -2.48 -4.04
C GLN A 162 26.66 -2.20 -4.11
N GLN A 163 27.27 -2.00 -2.94
CA GLN A 163 28.70 -1.74 -2.83
C GLN A 163 29.47 -3.05 -2.67
N ASN A 164 30.15 -3.49 -3.74
CA ASN A 164 30.97 -4.71 -3.72
C ASN A 164 32.38 -4.45 -3.16
N SER A 165 32.87 -3.20 -3.22
CA SER A 165 34.12 -2.79 -2.56
C SER A 165 34.23 -1.25 -2.41
N LYS A 166 35.35 -0.75 -1.87
CA LYS A 166 35.67 0.69 -1.77
C LYS A 166 35.68 1.43 -3.13
N TYR A 167 35.80 0.70 -4.25
CA TYR A 167 35.86 1.25 -5.61
C TYR A 167 34.93 0.55 -6.63
N ASN A 168 34.15 -0.45 -6.21
CA ASN A 168 33.28 -1.23 -7.11
C ASN A 168 31.84 -1.19 -6.58
N TYR A 169 30.90 -0.78 -7.43
CA TYR A 169 29.48 -0.72 -7.18
C TYR A 169 28.72 -1.32 -8.36
N THR A 170 27.58 -1.94 -8.08
CA THR A 170 26.66 -2.46 -9.09
C THR A 170 25.26 -1.92 -8.82
N CYS A 171 24.63 -1.33 -9.83
CA CYS A 171 23.20 -1.01 -9.76
C CYS A 171 22.42 -2.30 -10.01
N GLU A 172 21.70 -2.78 -9.01
CA GLU A 172 20.75 -3.87 -9.15
C GLU A 172 19.36 -3.29 -9.33
N CYS A 173 18.58 -3.80 -10.27
CA CYS A 173 17.23 -3.31 -10.49
C CYS A 173 16.35 -3.69 -9.30
N ARG A 174 15.43 -2.79 -8.94
CA ARG A 174 14.40 -3.08 -7.95
C ARG A 174 13.43 -4.11 -8.51
N ASP A 175 12.66 -4.73 -7.62
CA ASP A 175 11.55 -5.60 -8.03
C ASP A 175 10.60 -4.83 -8.97
N GLY A 176 10.16 -5.47 -10.05
CA GLY A 176 9.38 -4.84 -11.13
C GLY A 176 10.22 -4.19 -12.24
N PHE A 177 11.56 -4.25 -12.18
CA PHE A 177 12.44 -3.70 -13.21
C PHE A 177 13.45 -4.74 -13.74
N GLN A 178 13.81 -4.63 -15.02
CA GLN A 178 14.80 -5.49 -15.67
C GLN A 178 15.89 -4.67 -16.39
N LYS A 179 17.09 -5.25 -16.56
CA LYS A 179 18.17 -4.60 -17.31
C LYS A 179 17.95 -4.71 -18.81
N ASN A 180 18.08 -3.59 -19.51
CA ASN A 180 18.16 -3.57 -20.98
C ASN A 180 19.60 -3.85 -21.48
N GLU A 181 19.81 -3.83 -22.80
CA GLU A 181 21.12 -4.02 -23.45
C GLU A 181 22.17 -2.96 -23.03
N HIS A 182 21.71 -1.82 -22.48
CA HIS A 182 22.54 -0.71 -22.01
C HIS A 182 22.76 -0.71 -20.49
N ASN A 183 22.41 -1.80 -19.79
CA ASN A 183 22.47 -1.94 -18.33
C ASN A 183 21.59 -0.96 -17.53
N GLU A 184 20.56 -0.38 -18.15
CA GLU A 184 19.59 0.49 -17.48
C GLU A 184 18.41 -0.33 -16.97
N CYS A 185 17.86 0.04 -15.81
CA CYS A 185 16.70 -0.62 -15.23
C CYS A 185 15.42 -0.04 -15.86
N VAL A 186 14.81 -0.81 -16.74
CA VAL A 186 13.54 -0.48 -17.38
C VAL A 186 12.40 -1.26 -16.71
N ASP A 187 11.25 -0.62 -16.66
CA ASP A 187 10.02 -1.19 -16.14
C ASP A 187 9.66 -2.50 -16.87
N ILE A 188 9.27 -3.51 -16.11
CA ILE A 188 8.77 -4.76 -16.67
C ILE A 188 7.29 -4.56 -16.96
N ASP A 189 6.87 -4.64 -18.23
CA ASP A 189 5.44 -4.66 -18.54
C ASP A 189 4.86 -6.06 -18.23
N GLU A 190 4.41 -6.27 -16.99
CA GLU A 190 3.89 -7.58 -16.56
C GLU A 190 2.61 -7.96 -17.31
N CYS A 191 1.84 -6.97 -17.77
CA CYS A 191 0.61 -7.17 -18.53
C CYS A 191 0.89 -7.76 -19.93
N ARG A 192 1.94 -7.30 -20.62
CA ARG A 192 2.35 -7.85 -21.93
C ARG A 192 3.10 -9.15 -21.83
N GLN A 193 3.87 -9.34 -20.76
CA GLN A 193 4.65 -10.56 -20.54
C GLN A 193 3.83 -11.72 -19.93
N GLY A 194 2.56 -11.49 -19.58
CA GLY A 194 1.69 -12.50 -18.99
C GLY A 194 2.10 -12.92 -17.58
N LYS A 195 2.80 -12.03 -16.85
CA LYS A 195 3.28 -12.25 -15.47
C LYS A 195 2.47 -11.48 -14.43
N SER A 196 1.39 -10.83 -14.84
CA SER A 196 0.61 -9.94 -13.99
C SER A 196 -0.21 -10.63 -12.89
N GLU A 197 -0.35 -11.96 -12.90
CA GLU A 197 -1.13 -12.70 -11.88
C GLU A 197 -2.58 -12.18 -11.64
N CYS A 198 -3.10 -11.31 -12.52
CA CYS A 198 -4.45 -10.76 -12.39
C CYS A 198 -5.50 -11.86 -12.56
N ALA A 199 -6.68 -11.68 -11.95
CA ALA A 199 -7.81 -12.57 -12.18
C ALA A 199 -8.16 -12.64 -13.68
N GLN A 200 -8.70 -13.78 -14.13
CA GLN A 200 -9.12 -13.96 -15.53
C GLN A 200 -10.15 -12.89 -16.00
N ASN A 201 -10.93 -12.34 -15.06
CA ASN A 201 -11.91 -11.28 -15.30
C ASN A 201 -11.46 -9.92 -14.77
N ALA A 202 -10.17 -9.61 -14.84
CA ALA A 202 -9.60 -8.31 -14.50
C ALA A 202 -8.80 -7.71 -15.67
N TRP A 203 -8.89 -6.40 -15.82
CA TRP A 203 -7.99 -5.61 -16.66
C TRP A 203 -6.67 -5.37 -15.95
N CYS A 204 -5.57 -5.59 -16.67
CA CYS A 204 -4.22 -5.27 -16.21
C CYS A 204 -3.79 -3.92 -16.79
N GLU A 205 -3.43 -2.98 -15.92
CA GLU A 205 -2.83 -1.69 -16.29
C GLU A 205 -1.38 -1.66 -15.81
N ASN A 206 -0.44 -1.47 -16.74
CA ASN A 206 0.97 -1.40 -16.41
C ASN A 206 1.29 -0.07 -15.72
N THR A 207 2.03 -0.11 -14.61
CA THR A 207 2.47 1.07 -13.86
C THR A 207 3.99 1.04 -13.70
N VAL A 208 4.62 2.15 -13.33
CA VAL A 208 6.07 2.14 -13.14
C VAL A 208 6.42 1.39 -11.85
N GLY A 209 7.14 0.27 -11.97
CA GLY A 209 7.55 -0.61 -10.90
C GLY A 209 6.56 -1.72 -10.54
N GLY A 210 5.58 -2.00 -11.41
CA GLY A 210 4.62 -3.08 -11.24
C GLY A 210 3.33 -2.81 -12.00
N HIS A 211 2.24 -3.49 -11.64
CA HIS A 211 0.98 -3.36 -12.36
C HIS A 211 -0.22 -3.26 -11.42
N LYS A 212 -1.33 -2.76 -11.97
CA LYS A 212 -2.61 -2.65 -11.27
C LYS A 212 -3.66 -3.52 -11.95
N CYS A 213 -4.20 -4.47 -11.21
CA CYS A 213 -5.34 -5.27 -11.66
C CYS A 213 -6.65 -4.57 -11.25
N THR A 214 -7.61 -4.47 -12.17
CA THR A 214 -8.95 -3.92 -11.89
C THR A 214 -10.00 -4.87 -12.43
N CYS A 215 -10.98 -5.26 -11.62
CA CYS A 215 -12.03 -6.17 -12.09
C CYS A 215 -12.80 -5.58 -13.28
N MET A 216 -13.12 -6.42 -14.26
CA MET A 216 -13.93 -6.03 -15.41
C MET A 216 -15.35 -5.66 -14.97
N ALA A 217 -16.07 -4.93 -15.82
CA ALA A 217 -17.46 -4.56 -15.55
C ALA A 217 -18.32 -5.79 -15.22
N GLY A 218 -19.08 -5.68 -14.13
CA GLY A 218 -19.92 -6.75 -13.60
C GLY A 218 -19.19 -7.77 -12.71
N TYR A 219 -17.94 -7.49 -12.35
CA TYR A 219 -17.18 -8.23 -11.33
C TYR A 219 -16.71 -7.29 -10.22
N VAL A 220 -16.65 -7.78 -8.99
CA VAL A 220 -16.14 -7.04 -7.82
C VAL A 220 -15.06 -7.85 -7.13
N GLY A 221 -14.06 -7.16 -6.57
CA GLY A 221 -12.96 -7.77 -5.84
C GLY A 221 -11.72 -6.89 -5.83
N ASP A 222 -10.58 -7.49 -5.53
CA ASP A 222 -9.29 -6.81 -5.40
C ASP A 222 -8.47 -6.78 -6.72
N GLY A 223 -9.02 -7.31 -7.81
CA GLY A 223 -8.34 -7.43 -9.11
C GLY A 223 -7.58 -8.75 -9.30
N ASN A 224 -7.17 -9.40 -8.21
CA ASN A 224 -6.54 -10.74 -8.23
C ASN A 224 -7.58 -11.85 -7.99
N THR A 225 -8.66 -11.53 -7.28
CA THR A 225 -9.88 -12.31 -7.15
C THR A 225 -11.05 -11.43 -7.57
N CYS A 226 -11.76 -11.81 -8.62
CA CYS A 226 -12.93 -11.08 -9.11
C CYS A 226 -14.13 -12.03 -9.11
N THR A 227 -15.15 -11.71 -8.32
CA THR A 227 -16.41 -12.46 -8.26
C THR A 227 -17.45 -11.79 -9.14
N TYR A 228 -18.17 -12.59 -9.92
CA TYR A 228 -19.23 -12.07 -10.78
C TYR A 228 -20.37 -11.55 -9.91
N VAL A 229 -20.69 -10.27 -10.05
CA VAL A 229 -21.83 -9.65 -9.35
C VAL A 229 -22.96 -9.30 -10.31
N GLY A 230 -22.71 -9.14 -11.61
CA GLY A 230 -23.76 -8.85 -12.59
C GLY A 230 -23.58 -7.51 -13.30
N VAL A 231 -24.14 -7.37 -14.50
CA VAL A 231 -23.94 -6.21 -15.38
C VAL A 231 -24.89 -5.07 -14.97
N GLY A 232 -24.52 -4.31 -13.94
CA GLY A 232 -25.25 -3.11 -13.52
C GLY A 232 -24.79 -1.86 -14.26
N LYS A 233 -25.68 -0.87 -14.44
CA LYS A 233 -25.30 0.45 -14.95
C LYS A 233 -24.81 1.35 -13.81
N SER A 234 -23.74 2.10 -14.07
CA SER A 234 -23.23 3.14 -13.16
C SER A 234 -24.18 4.33 -13.07
N VAL A 235 -24.33 4.91 -11.89
CA VAL A 235 -25.17 6.07 -11.59
C VAL A 235 -24.54 6.95 -10.51
N ASP A 236 -24.71 8.27 -10.64
CA ASP A 236 -24.28 9.24 -9.62
C ASP A 236 -25.30 9.38 -8.47
N ASP A 237 -26.57 9.06 -8.73
CA ASP A 237 -27.68 9.09 -7.76
C ASP A 237 -28.43 7.75 -7.72
N CYS A 238 -28.36 7.05 -6.59
CA CYS A 238 -29.01 5.76 -6.36
C CYS A 238 -30.54 5.80 -6.37
N THR A 239 -31.18 6.97 -6.29
CA THR A 239 -32.66 7.07 -6.34
C THR A 239 -33.24 6.71 -7.70
N LEU A 240 -32.39 6.68 -8.75
CA LEU A 240 -32.80 6.34 -10.11
C LEU A 240 -32.83 4.83 -10.37
N CYS A 241 -32.33 3.99 -9.44
CA CYS A 241 -32.36 2.54 -9.59
C CYS A 241 -33.80 2.00 -9.52
N SER A 242 -34.04 0.82 -10.11
CA SER A 242 -35.31 0.09 -9.93
C SER A 242 -35.59 -0.21 -8.45
N SER A 243 -36.87 -0.34 -8.06
CA SER A 243 -37.27 -0.88 -6.75
C SER A 243 -36.71 -2.28 -6.50
N ASP A 244 -36.52 -3.04 -7.57
CA ASP A 244 -35.99 -4.41 -7.56
C ASP A 244 -34.50 -4.45 -7.89
N ALA A 245 -33.80 -3.35 -7.66
CA ALA A 245 -32.34 -3.26 -7.73
C ALA A 245 -31.73 -2.82 -6.39
N THR A 246 -30.49 -3.22 -6.17
CA THR A 246 -29.62 -2.79 -5.08
C THR A 246 -28.61 -1.79 -5.64
N CYS A 247 -28.44 -0.66 -4.97
CA CYS A 247 -27.40 0.32 -5.32
C CYS A 247 -26.16 0.13 -4.44
N SER A 248 -25.02 -0.20 -5.05
CA SER A 248 -23.74 -0.35 -4.35
C SER A 248 -22.65 0.42 -5.10
N ASN A 249 -21.97 1.36 -4.43
CA ASN A 249 -20.90 2.19 -5.00
C ASN A 249 -21.28 2.89 -6.32
N GLY A 250 -22.51 3.40 -6.42
CA GLY A 250 -22.99 4.07 -7.63
C GLY A 250 -23.23 3.11 -8.79
N VAL A 251 -23.60 1.86 -8.53
CA VAL A 251 -24.02 0.88 -9.56
C VAL A 251 -25.36 0.30 -9.16
N CYS A 252 -26.36 0.43 -10.05
CA CYS A 252 -27.66 -0.21 -9.89
C CYS A 252 -27.57 -1.66 -10.39
N GLN A 253 -27.87 -2.62 -9.53
CA GLN A 253 -27.85 -4.03 -9.88
C GLN A 253 -29.17 -4.69 -9.51
N CYS A 254 -29.82 -5.40 -10.43
CA CYS A 254 -31.05 -6.13 -10.10
C CYS A 254 -30.82 -7.11 -8.95
N LYS A 255 -31.79 -7.18 -8.03
CA LYS A 255 -31.82 -8.13 -6.92
C LYS A 255 -31.84 -9.56 -7.46
N VAL A 256 -31.46 -10.52 -6.62
CA VAL A 256 -31.52 -11.95 -6.96
C VAL A 256 -32.96 -12.30 -7.39
N GLY A 257 -33.10 -13.09 -8.46
CA GLY A 257 -34.39 -13.43 -9.07
C GLY A 257 -34.88 -12.44 -10.13
N PHE A 258 -34.21 -11.30 -10.31
CA PHE A 258 -34.55 -10.31 -11.35
C PHE A 258 -33.42 -10.19 -12.38
N MET A 259 -33.80 -9.91 -13.62
CA MET A 259 -32.87 -9.63 -14.73
C MET A 259 -33.16 -8.25 -15.34
N GLY A 260 -32.13 -7.59 -15.84
CA GLY A 260 -32.28 -6.25 -16.40
C GLY A 260 -30.99 -5.45 -16.38
N ASP A 261 -31.12 -4.14 -16.58
CA ASP A 261 -29.99 -3.19 -16.60
C ASP A 261 -29.81 -2.42 -15.28
N GLY A 262 -30.51 -2.82 -14.22
CA GLY A 262 -30.53 -2.16 -12.91
C GLY A 262 -31.52 -1.00 -12.79
N TYR A 263 -31.98 -0.43 -13.91
CA TYR A 263 -33.05 0.58 -13.95
C TYR A 263 -34.41 -0.05 -14.25
N ASN A 264 -34.43 -1.01 -15.16
CA ASN A 264 -35.57 -1.86 -15.44
C ASN A 264 -35.19 -3.29 -15.08
N CYS A 265 -35.64 -3.73 -13.91
CA CYS A 265 -35.49 -5.12 -13.47
C CYS A 265 -36.83 -5.82 -13.66
N SER A 266 -36.83 -6.93 -14.39
CA SER A 266 -37.98 -7.81 -14.56
C SER A 266 -37.70 -9.15 -13.91
N ASP A 267 -38.75 -9.74 -13.34
CA ASP A 267 -38.71 -11.08 -12.78
C ASP A 267 -38.14 -12.11 -13.76
N THR A 268 -37.26 -12.97 -13.26
CA THR A 268 -36.64 -14.05 -14.03
C THR A 268 -37.46 -15.31 -13.86
N ASP A 269 -38.11 -15.78 -14.91
CA ASP A 269 -38.84 -17.05 -14.84
C ASP A 269 -37.86 -18.24 -14.80
N GLU A 270 -37.49 -18.69 -13.59
CA GLU A 270 -36.53 -19.78 -13.44
C GLU A 270 -37.10 -21.14 -13.88
N CYS A 271 -38.43 -21.28 -13.90
CA CYS A 271 -39.09 -22.51 -14.36
C CYS A 271 -38.90 -22.76 -15.86
N LYS A 272 -38.56 -21.71 -16.63
CA LYS A 272 -38.24 -21.82 -18.07
C LYS A 272 -36.76 -22.06 -18.35
N ARG A 273 -35.90 -22.11 -17.33
CA ARG A 273 -34.46 -22.35 -17.51
C ARG A 273 -34.19 -23.80 -17.90
N THR A 274 -33.09 -23.99 -18.64
CA THR A 274 -32.60 -25.31 -19.04
C THR A 274 -31.17 -25.48 -18.53
N PRO A 275 -30.89 -26.41 -17.61
CA PRO A 275 -31.82 -27.37 -16.99
C PRO A 275 -32.79 -26.72 -15.99
N ASN A 276 -33.95 -27.37 -15.78
CA ASN A 276 -34.96 -26.92 -14.81
C ASN A 276 -34.37 -27.04 -13.39
N PRO A 277 -34.50 -26.01 -12.54
CA PRO A 277 -33.92 -26.02 -11.20
C PRO A 277 -34.63 -26.98 -10.22
N CYS A 278 -35.87 -27.40 -10.49
CA CYS A 278 -36.61 -28.34 -9.65
C CYS A 278 -36.32 -29.80 -9.99
N ASP A 279 -36.68 -30.71 -9.07
CA ASP A 279 -36.70 -32.15 -9.38
C ASP A 279 -37.59 -32.42 -10.61
N PRO A 280 -37.22 -33.36 -11.52
CA PRO A 280 -38.06 -33.70 -12.67
C PRO A 280 -39.50 -34.10 -12.34
N MET A 281 -39.75 -34.58 -11.11
CA MET A 281 -41.07 -34.95 -10.61
C MET A 281 -41.76 -33.81 -9.85
N ALA A 282 -41.08 -32.72 -9.54
CA ALA A 282 -41.66 -31.57 -8.85
C ALA A 282 -42.35 -30.62 -9.83
N THR A 283 -43.37 -29.93 -9.33
CA THR A 283 -43.99 -28.82 -10.05
C THR A 283 -43.26 -27.52 -9.71
N CYS A 284 -42.75 -26.83 -10.74
CA CYS A 284 -42.17 -25.50 -10.62
C CYS A 284 -43.24 -24.43 -10.81
N LYS A 285 -43.33 -23.49 -9.87
CA LYS A 285 -44.18 -22.30 -9.96
C LYS A 285 -43.30 -21.06 -9.85
N ASN A 286 -43.35 -20.21 -10.87
CA ASN A 286 -42.68 -18.91 -10.84
C ASN A 286 -43.43 -17.94 -9.92
N ASN A 287 -42.70 -17.22 -9.08
CA ASN A 287 -43.20 -16.12 -8.26
C ASN A 287 -42.34 -14.88 -8.53
N GLU A 288 -42.73 -13.71 -8.03
CA GLU A 288 -41.94 -12.50 -8.24
C GLU A 288 -40.66 -12.53 -7.39
N GLY A 289 -39.50 -12.46 -8.03
CA GLY A 289 -38.17 -12.52 -7.44
C GLY A 289 -37.69 -13.92 -7.06
N SER A 290 -38.47 -14.97 -7.30
CA SER A 290 -38.11 -16.35 -6.96
C SER A 290 -39.05 -17.38 -7.57
N PHE A 291 -38.76 -18.67 -7.40
CA PHE A 291 -39.61 -19.78 -7.82
C PHE A 291 -39.82 -20.78 -6.68
N THR A 292 -40.87 -21.59 -6.78
CA THR A 292 -41.16 -22.64 -5.81
C THR A 292 -41.25 -23.98 -6.49
N CYS A 293 -40.45 -24.93 -6.00
CA CYS A 293 -40.57 -26.34 -6.35
C CYS A 293 -41.44 -27.05 -5.31
N THR A 294 -42.47 -27.76 -5.75
CA THR A 294 -43.35 -28.53 -4.86
C THR A 294 -43.45 -29.98 -5.33
N CYS A 295 -43.19 -30.93 -4.44
CA CYS A 295 -43.42 -32.34 -4.74
C CYS A 295 -44.93 -32.62 -4.85
N PRO A 296 -45.34 -33.41 -5.85
CA PRO A 296 -46.75 -33.77 -6.03
C PRO A 296 -47.27 -34.59 -4.85
N VAL A 297 -48.58 -34.57 -4.64
CA VAL A 297 -49.26 -35.36 -3.59
C VAL A 297 -48.85 -36.85 -3.70
N GLY A 298 -48.55 -37.47 -2.56
CA GLY A 298 -48.03 -38.84 -2.50
C GLY A 298 -46.51 -38.97 -2.62
N TYR A 299 -45.76 -37.86 -2.64
CA TYR A 299 -44.30 -37.81 -2.64
C TYR A 299 -43.78 -37.06 -1.40
N ALA A 300 -42.62 -37.47 -0.92
CA ALA A 300 -41.89 -36.83 0.16
C ALA A 300 -40.68 -36.07 -0.42
N GLY A 301 -40.35 -34.91 0.15
CA GLY A 301 -39.20 -34.12 -0.27
C GLY A 301 -39.41 -32.61 -0.30
N ASN A 302 -38.35 -31.90 -0.62
CA ASN A 302 -38.29 -30.43 -0.57
C ASN A 302 -38.58 -29.74 -1.92
N GLY A 303 -39.00 -30.51 -2.93
CA GLY A 303 -39.23 -30.01 -4.30
C GLY A 303 -38.00 -30.01 -5.20
N TYR A 304 -36.79 -29.97 -4.63
CA TYR A 304 -35.53 -30.18 -5.36
C TYR A 304 -35.14 -31.65 -5.44
N ASN A 305 -35.69 -32.46 -4.53
CA ASN A 305 -35.55 -33.90 -4.55
C ASN A 305 -36.85 -34.55 -4.05
N CYS A 306 -37.55 -35.25 -4.93
CA CYS A 306 -38.84 -35.87 -4.61
C CYS A 306 -38.75 -37.40 -4.65
N THR A 307 -39.20 -38.08 -3.59
CA THR A 307 -39.19 -39.54 -3.50
C THR A 307 -40.54 -40.11 -3.07
N LYS A 308 -40.91 -41.23 -3.69
CA LYS A 308 -42.09 -42.01 -3.33
C LYS A 308 -41.78 -43.11 -2.30
N ILE A 309 -40.52 -43.26 -1.92
CA ILE A 309 -40.09 -44.34 -1.02
C ILE A 309 -40.39 -43.94 0.43
N THR A 310 -40.99 -44.85 1.20
CA THR A 310 -41.27 -44.70 2.64
C THR A 310 -40.02 -44.53 3.51
N LYS A 311 -38.82 -44.67 2.93
CA LYS A 311 -37.53 -44.39 3.58
C LYS A 311 -37.42 -42.91 3.99
N SER A 312 -38.12 -42.01 3.31
CA SER A 312 -38.26 -40.59 3.71
C SER A 312 -38.72 -40.43 5.17
N CYS A 313 -39.62 -41.28 5.63
CA CYS A 313 -40.09 -41.30 7.02
C CYS A 313 -38.99 -41.66 8.05
N LEU A 314 -37.93 -42.35 7.62
CA LEU A 314 -36.81 -42.75 8.47
C LEU A 314 -35.78 -41.63 8.63
N ASP A 315 -35.80 -40.62 7.77
CA ASP A 315 -34.92 -39.48 7.90
C ASP A 315 -35.37 -38.59 9.06
N LYS A 316 -34.40 -38.06 9.80
CA LYS A 316 -34.69 -37.08 10.85
C LYS A 316 -35.17 -35.79 10.20
N PHE A 317 -36.13 -35.14 10.83
CA PHE A 317 -36.56 -33.80 10.39
C PHE A 317 -35.38 -32.83 10.50
N ASP A 318 -35.17 -32.06 9.43
CA ASP A 318 -34.16 -31.02 9.38
C ASP A 318 -34.76 -29.74 9.94
N ARG A 319 -34.20 -29.24 11.04
CA ARG A 319 -34.75 -28.05 11.72
C ARG A 319 -34.48 -26.78 10.94
N ASP A 320 -33.49 -26.79 10.05
CA ASP A 320 -33.13 -25.66 9.19
C ASP A 320 -34.27 -25.33 8.23
N TYR A 321 -35.19 -26.27 7.96
CA TYR A 321 -36.43 -26.01 7.21
C TYR A 321 -37.39 -25.04 7.89
N GLN A 322 -37.23 -24.80 9.19
CA GLN A 322 -38.05 -23.83 9.95
C GLN A 322 -37.44 -22.41 9.93
N GLU A 323 -36.24 -22.24 9.37
CA GLU A 323 -35.60 -20.94 9.23
C GLU A 323 -35.96 -20.30 7.87
N SER A 324 -35.90 -18.97 7.79
CA SER A 324 -36.12 -18.27 6.51
C SER A 324 -34.86 -18.33 5.66
N CYS A 325 -35.02 -18.72 4.40
CA CYS A 325 -33.99 -18.60 3.36
C CYS A 325 -34.09 -17.30 2.55
N GLY A 326 -34.86 -16.32 3.05
CA GLY A 326 -34.99 -15.00 2.44
C GLY A 326 -35.94 -14.91 1.24
N LEU A 327 -36.83 -15.90 1.07
CA LEU A 327 -37.84 -15.92 0.00
C LEU A 327 -39.22 -15.42 0.47
N GLU A 328 -39.46 -15.38 1.80
CA GLU A 328 -40.66 -14.86 2.46
C GLU A 328 -41.99 -15.49 1.98
N ASN A 329 -41.92 -16.68 1.35
CA ASN A 329 -43.03 -17.45 0.80
C ASN A 329 -43.35 -18.67 1.68
N TRP A 330 -43.73 -18.37 2.93
CA TRP A 330 -44.10 -19.37 3.93
C TRP A 330 -45.37 -20.13 3.53
N ARG A 331 -45.28 -21.46 3.56
CA ARG A 331 -46.39 -22.37 3.29
C ARG A 331 -46.43 -23.51 4.30
N GLU A 332 -47.62 -24.05 4.51
CA GLU A 332 -47.86 -25.17 5.41
C GLU A 332 -47.25 -26.45 4.83
N HIS A 333 -46.37 -27.10 5.58
CA HIS A 333 -45.83 -28.42 5.27
C HIS A 333 -45.88 -29.30 6.53
N TYR A 334 -45.72 -30.60 6.35
CA TYR A 334 -45.80 -31.59 7.42
C TYR A 334 -44.53 -32.42 7.48
N TYR A 335 -44.16 -32.88 8.68
CA TYR A 335 -43.07 -33.83 8.87
C TYR A 335 -43.45 -34.86 9.92
N LEU A 336 -42.87 -36.05 9.84
CA LEU A 336 -43.03 -37.07 10.86
C LEU A 336 -42.12 -36.77 12.05
N ASP A 337 -42.70 -36.41 13.19
CA ASP A 337 -41.97 -36.30 14.44
C ASP A 337 -41.63 -37.70 14.98
N HIS A 338 -40.34 -37.98 15.07
CA HIS A 338 -39.82 -39.25 15.56
C HIS A 338 -40.06 -39.46 17.06
N THR A 339 -40.35 -38.42 17.83
CA THR A 339 -40.64 -38.50 19.27
C THR A 339 -42.09 -38.90 19.49
N SER A 340 -43.03 -38.11 18.95
CA SER A 340 -44.46 -38.37 19.10
C SER A 340 -45.00 -39.46 18.16
N LYS A 341 -44.21 -39.85 17.13
CA LYS A 341 -44.61 -40.78 16.05
C LYS A 341 -45.82 -40.27 15.26
N ARG A 342 -46.00 -38.94 15.20
CA ARG A 342 -47.08 -38.27 14.49
C ARG A 342 -46.55 -37.21 13.53
N CYS A 343 -47.33 -36.90 12.50
CA CYS A 343 -47.14 -35.87 11.53
C CYS A 343 -47.50 -34.52 12.16
N SER A 344 -46.53 -33.63 12.16
CA SER A 344 -46.64 -32.30 12.75
C SER A 344 -46.54 -31.24 11.66
N LEU A 345 -47.34 -30.17 11.80
CA LEU A 345 -47.32 -29.01 10.92
C LEU A 345 -46.09 -28.15 11.20
N PHE A 346 -45.50 -27.59 10.14
CA PHE A 346 -44.53 -26.52 10.22
C PHE A 346 -44.64 -25.59 9.01
N TRP A 347 -44.05 -24.40 9.12
CA TRP A 347 -43.96 -23.44 8.03
C TRP A 347 -42.66 -23.65 7.27
N TYR A 348 -42.74 -23.69 5.94
CA TYR A 348 -41.61 -23.91 5.06
C TYR A 348 -41.52 -22.82 3.99
N ASP A 349 -40.32 -22.26 3.80
CA ASP A 349 -40.06 -21.16 2.85
C ASP A 349 -39.33 -21.64 1.57
N GLY A 350 -39.20 -22.96 1.35
CA GLY A 350 -38.52 -23.48 0.14
C GLY A 350 -37.01 -23.66 0.28
N CYS A 351 -36.50 -23.67 1.50
CA CYS A 351 -35.07 -23.77 1.75
C CYS A 351 -34.53 -25.15 1.34
N PRO A 352 -33.39 -25.21 0.62
CA PRO A 352 -32.78 -26.48 0.26
C PRO A 352 -32.25 -27.17 1.51
N GLY A 353 -32.44 -28.49 1.59
CA GLY A 353 -31.98 -29.28 2.73
C GLY A 353 -31.82 -30.74 2.34
N LYS A 354 -31.31 -31.53 3.29
CA LYS A 354 -30.90 -32.92 3.03
C LYS A 354 -31.94 -33.94 3.46
N SER A 355 -32.90 -33.53 4.29
CA SER A 355 -33.93 -34.43 4.80
C SER A 355 -35.10 -34.57 3.83
N TYR A 356 -35.52 -35.81 3.60
CA TYR A 356 -36.73 -36.14 2.84
C TYR A 356 -37.96 -36.25 3.74
N ASN A 357 -37.82 -36.08 5.06
CA ASN A 357 -38.92 -36.11 6.02
C ASN A 357 -39.66 -34.75 6.02
N ILE A 358 -40.25 -34.44 4.87
CA ILE A 358 -41.01 -33.23 4.59
C ILE A 358 -42.07 -33.59 3.54
N PHE A 359 -43.30 -33.16 3.78
CA PHE A 359 -44.47 -33.50 2.98
C PHE A 359 -45.30 -32.26 2.71
N SER A 360 -45.80 -32.11 1.49
CA SER A 360 -46.61 -30.97 1.07
C SER A 360 -48.03 -30.99 1.62
N ASP A 361 -48.52 -32.15 2.08
CA ASP A 361 -49.84 -32.30 2.69
C ASP A 361 -49.85 -33.36 3.82
N LEU A 362 -50.78 -33.17 4.77
CA LEU A 362 -50.92 -34.04 5.93
C LEU A 362 -51.27 -35.48 5.54
N GLN A 363 -52.16 -35.65 4.55
CA GLN A 363 -52.67 -36.96 4.17
C GLN A 363 -51.56 -37.85 3.60
N THR A 364 -50.63 -37.27 2.84
CA THR A 364 -49.42 -37.93 2.35
C THR A 364 -48.52 -38.35 3.51
N CYS A 365 -48.25 -37.46 4.48
CA CYS A 365 -47.45 -37.80 5.66
C CYS A 365 -48.06 -38.96 6.47
N GLU A 366 -49.37 -38.90 6.76
CA GLU A 366 -50.07 -39.94 7.50
C GLU A 366 -50.03 -41.29 6.78
N ASN A 367 -50.35 -41.29 5.49
CA ASN A 367 -50.43 -42.51 4.69
C ASN A 367 -49.07 -43.14 4.44
N MET A 368 -48.02 -42.34 4.27
CA MET A 368 -46.67 -42.85 4.04
C MET A 368 -45.98 -43.29 5.32
N CYS A 369 -46.23 -42.61 6.45
CA CYS A 369 -45.43 -42.78 7.66
C CYS A 369 -46.21 -43.25 8.90
N GLU A 370 -47.25 -42.51 9.32
CA GLU A 370 -47.97 -42.82 10.56
C GLU A 370 -48.70 -44.16 10.49
N ARG A 371 -49.54 -44.33 9.45
CA ARG A 371 -50.41 -45.50 9.27
C ARG A 371 -49.64 -46.76 8.92
N THR A 372 -48.48 -46.61 8.28
CA THR A 372 -47.59 -47.70 7.89
C THR A 372 -46.70 -48.16 9.04
N HIS A 373 -46.67 -47.42 10.16
CA HIS A 373 -45.88 -47.73 11.35
C HIS A 373 -44.39 -47.95 11.02
N VAL A 374 -43.86 -47.18 10.06
CA VAL A 374 -42.51 -47.40 9.50
C VAL A 374 -41.42 -47.30 10.58
N LEU A 375 -41.52 -46.35 11.50
CA LEU A 375 -40.55 -46.17 12.60
C LEU A 375 -40.59 -47.30 13.63
N THR A 376 -41.75 -47.91 13.88
CA THR A 376 -41.87 -49.05 14.80
C THR A 376 -41.46 -50.36 14.13
N ARG A 377 -41.69 -50.52 12.82
CA ARG A 377 -41.25 -51.68 12.04
C ARG A 377 -39.73 -51.70 11.79
N ALA A 378 -39.10 -50.55 11.59
CA ALA A 378 -37.66 -50.45 11.36
C ALA A 378 -36.80 -50.84 12.58
N VAL A 379 -37.32 -50.63 13.79
CA VAL A 379 -36.66 -51.03 15.06
C VAL A 379 -36.79 -52.54 15.33
N ALA A 380 -37.71 -53.23 14.65
CA ALA A 380 -38.03 -54.65 14.87
C ALA A 380 -37.26 -55.63 13.96
N LEU A 381 -36.29 -55.17 13.15
CA LEU A 381 -35.43 -56.06 12.37
C LEU A 381 -34.30 -56.59 13.27
N PRO A 382 -34.26 -57.90 13.60
CA PRO A 382 -33.11 -58.46 14.28
C PRO A 382 -31.92 -58.41 13.34
N VAL A 383 -30.82 -57.87 13.85
CA VAL A 383 -29.48 -57.94 13.26
C VAL A 383 -29.12 -59.42 13.12
N VAL A 384 -29.36 -60.00 11.94
CA VAL A 384 -28.75 -61.28 11.57
C VAL A 384 -27.39 -60.93 10.96
N LEU A 385 -26.36 -60.96 11.81
CA LEU A 385 -24.97 -60.92 11.37
C LEU A 385 -24.58 -62.31 10.85
N PRO A 386 -23.95 -62.43 9.66
CA PRO A 386 -23.24 -63.64 9.26
C PRO A 386 -21.92 -63.83 10.04
#